data_AF-A0A3R7D0T9-F1
#
_entry.id   AF-A0A3R7D0T9-F1
#
_cell.length_a   1.000
_cell.length_b   1.000
_cell.length_c   1.000
_cell.angle_alpha   90.00
_cell.angle_beta   90.00
_cell.angle_gamma   90.00
#
_symmetry.space_group_name_H-M   'P 1'
#
loop_
_entity.id
_entity.type
_entity.pdbx_description
1 polymer ?
#
loop_
_entity_poly.entity_id
_entity_poly.type
_entity_poly.pdbx_seq_one_letter_code
_entity_poly.pdbx_strand_id
1 'polypeptide(L)'
;MIEGRSLELEELCTYCTGNPDDPVSLQRLQNECRRIGTRMISASSYILPKDVRMVYETFRGRGTIAFNRTIVEFATHGRSMEHVIGRSRVTITKSFCAMVILDVSNSMTGWWRNKRFGRDLREELSPQTAAKIATLAFLQGFDRRLDVEVMLFAHRPLGPFERRERVYRDIVASNGMGGSRLDLALENLIKRRWTKREGIRLLVIITDGVIESGLKAPGLPYLSETEIPGGADRDEQMKLDSLIQERTLKYLRQIVRDGVSTLYVPIFVDENLISWRSGMYSARELVREVEALGIEVAPVYRVENMVEVLFGGLNRLARRSGYQTTRKAIRRD
;
A
#
# COMPACT_ATOMS: atom_id res chain seq x y z
N MET A 1 -14.23 9.54 29.09
CA MET A 1 -13.16 8.63 29.55
C MET A 1 -13.76 7.25 29.69
N ILE A 2 -13.26 6.26 28.93
CA ILE A 2 -13.63 4.85 29.13
C ILE A 2 -12.49 4.24 29.95
N GLU A 3 -12.70 4.17 31.26
CA GLU A 3 -11.79 3.51 32.20
C GLU A 3 -11.80 1.99 32.00
N GLY A 4 -10.62 1.38 31.97
CA GLY A 4 -10.46 -0.02 32.38
C GLY A 4 -10.81 -1.14 31.40
N ARG A 5 -11.43 -0.90 30.24
CA ARG A 5 -11.59 -1.95 29.21
C ARG A 5 -10.45 -1.95 28.20
N SER A 6 -9.76 -3.10 28.09
CA SER A 6 -8.95 -3.41 26.91
C SER A 6 -9.90 -3.71 25.77
N LEU A 7 -10.28 -2.68 25.00
CA LEU A 7 -10.94 -2.89 23.71
C LEU A 7 -10.01 -3.72 22.82
N GLU A 8 -10.56 -4.69 22.09
CA GLU A 8 -9.84 -5.31 20.99
C GLU A 8 -9.48 -4.22 19.95
N LEU A 9 -8.42 -4.42 19.17
CA LEU A 9 -7.85 -3.36 18.32
C LEU A 9 -8.87 -2.82 17.30
N GLU A 10 -9.71 -3.72 16.81
CA GLU A 10 -10.82 -3.50 15.89
C GLU A 10 -11.89 -2.61 16.53
N GLU A 11 -12.32 -2.93 17.76
CA GLU A 11 -13.26 -2.11 18.53
C GLU A 11 -12.71 -0.71 18.80
N LEU A 12 -11.42 -0.59 19.12
CA LEU A 12 -10.75 0.69 19.31
C LEU A 12 -10.74 1.51 18.00
N CYS A 13 -10.49 0.87 16.87
CA CYS A 13 -10.50 1.54 15.57
C CYS A 13 -11.91 2.02 15.19
N THR A 14 -12.94 1.21 15.43
CA THR A 14 -14.34 1.60 15.21
C THR A 14 -14.74 2.75 16.13
N TYR A 15 -14.35 2.69 17.41
CA TYR A 15 -14.57 3.78 18.37
C TYR A 15 -13.93 5.10 17.90
N CYS A 16 -12.67 5.06 17.46
CA CYS A 16 -12.00 6.24 16.94
C CYS A 16 -12.59 6.72 15.61
N THR A 17 -13.19 5.85 14.80
CA THR A 17 -13.92 6.26 13.58
C THR A 17 -15.14 7.10 13.94
N GLY A 18 -15.87 6.72 14.99
CA GLY A 18 -17.00 7.51 15.50
C GLY A 18 -16.60 8.77 16.27
N ASN A 19 -15.39 8.79 16.85
CA ASN A 19 -14.87 9.89 17.66
C ASN A 19 -13.42 10.26 17.26
N PRO A 20 -13.20 10.78 16.04
CA PRO A 20 -11.85 11.00 15.51
C PRO A 20 -11.07 12.12 16.20
N ASP A 21 -11.77 13.02 16.90
CA ASP A 21 -11.16 14.14 17.62
C ASP A 21 -10.81 13.78 19.09
N ASP A 22 -11.03 12.55 19.55
CA ASP A 22 -10.53 12.09 20.86
C ASP A 22 -9.03 11.75 20.79
N PRO A 23 -8.14 12.61 21.32
CA PRO A 23 -6.71 12.42 21.19
C PRO A 23 -6.20 11.18 21.94
N VAL A 24 -6.86 10.80 23.04
CA VAL A 24 -6.40 9.68 23.89
C VAL A 24 -6.59 8.36 23.18
N SER A 25 -7.80 8.12 22.65
CA SER A 25 -8.09 6.88 21.92
C SER A 25 -7.31 6.80 20.61
N LEU A 26 -7.17 7.92 19.89
CA LEU A 26 -6.37 7.96 18.66
C LEU A 26 -4.89 7.65 18.95
N GLN A 27 -4.31 8.21 20.02
CA GLN A 27 -2.94 7.90 20.41
C GLN A 27 -2.78 6.43 20.81
N ARG A 28 -3.76 5.86 21.53
CA ARG A 28 -3.78 4.42 21.87
C ARG A 28 -3.78 3.55 20.61
N LEU A 29 -4.66 3.86 19.65
CA LEU A 29 -4.73 3.15 18.37
C LEU A 29 -3.41 3.22 17.59
N GLN A 30 -2.80 4.40 17.53
CA GLN A 30 -1.51 4.60 16.88
C GLN A 30 -0.39 3.78 17.55
N ASN A 31 -0.37 3.71 18.88
CA ASN A 31 0.65 2.94 19.61
C ASN A 31 0.52 1.43 19.36
N GLU A 32 -0.71 0.91 19.32
CA GLU A 32 -0.95 -0.50 18.97
C GLU A 32 -0.55 -0.81 17.53
N CYS A 33 -0.96 0.04 16.58
CA CYS A 33 -0.57 -0.09 15.19
C CYS A 33 0.95 0.00 15.01
N ARG A 34 1.63 0.87 15.78
CA ARG A 34 3.11 0.96 15.78
C ARG A 34 3.74 -0.33 16.28
N ARG A 35 3.26 -0.89 17.39
CA ARG A 35 3.76 -2.16 17.94
C ARG A 35 3.65 -3.29 16.91
N ILE A 36 2.51 -3.39 16.24
CA ILE A 36 2.27 -4.36 15.17
C ILE A 36 3.19 -4.10 13.98
N GLY A 37 3.24 -2.87 13.47
CA GLY A 37 4.05 -2.47 12.33
C GLY A 37 5.54 -2.74 12.54
N THR A 38 6.09 -2.32 13.69
CA THR A 38 7.49 -2.57 14.05
C THR A 38 7.80 -4.08 14.13
N ARG A 39 6.90 -4.87 14.71
CA ARG A 39 7.03 -6.34 14.76
C ARG A 39 7.02 -6.96 13.36
N MET A 40 6.14 -6.49 12.47
CA MET A 40 6.07 -7.00 11.11
C MET A 40 7.30 -6.59 10.29
N ILE A 41 7.80 -5.36 10.45
CA ILE A 41 9.03 -4.92 9.77
C ILE A 41 10.26 -5.65 10.29
N SER A 42 10.35 -5.95 11.59
CA SER A 42 11.48 -6.71 12.12
C SER A 42 11.45 -8.19 11.72
N ALA A 43 10.25 -8.78 11.63
CA ALA A 43 10.05 -10.16 11.16
C ALA A 43 10.26 -10.29 9.64
N SER A 44 9.84 -9.27 8.88
CA SER A 44 10.07 -9.18 7.45
C SER A 44 11.51 -8.76 7.17
N SER A 45 12.12 -9.31 6.12
CA SER A 45 13.50 -8.94 5.76
C SER A 45 13.54 -7.66 4.93
N TYR A 46 12.64 -6.72 5.23
CA TYR A 46 12.47 -5.50 4.45
C TYR A 46 13.69 -4.61 4.66
N ILE A 47 14.67 -4.71 3.76
CA ILE A 47 15.66 -3.65 3.61
C ILE A 47 15.13 -2.74 2.51
N LEU A 48 15.21 -1.45 2.80
CA LEU A 48 15.35 -0.46 1.76
C LEU A 48 16.43 -0.91 0.76
N PRO A 49 16.20 -0.80 -0.55
CA PRO A 49 17.14 -1.32 -1.51
C PRO A 49 18.43 -0.50 -1.41
N LYS A 50 19.45 -1.16 -0.85
CA LYS A 50 20.79 -0.62 -0.71
C LYS A 50 21.60 -1.18 -1.85
N ASP A 51 22.00 -0.32 -2.78
CA ASP A 51 22.98 -0.71 -3.78
C ASP A 51 24.34 -0.67 -3.11
N VAL A 52 25.02 -1.82 -3.03
CA VAL A 52 26.40 -1.88 -2.56
C VAL A 52 27.31 -1.91 -3.79
N ARG A 53 28.06 -0.84 -4.01
CA ARG A 53 29.07 -0.78 -5.06
C ARG A 53 30.46 -0.93 -4.46
N MET A 54 31.31 -1.72 -5.12
CA MET A 54 32.73 -1.73 -4.82
C MET A 54 33.37 -0.49 -5.45
N VAL A 55 33.96 0.35 -4.61
CA VAL A 55 34.77 1.49 -5.06
C VAL A 55 36.24 1.11 -4.92
N TYR A 56 37.03 1.51 -5.91
CA TYR A 56 38.46 1.25 -5.97
C TYR A 56 39.19 2.59 -5.97
N GLU A 57 40.01 2.81 -4.95
CA GLU A 57 40.74 4.06 -4.71
C GLU A 57 42.15 3.74 -4.24
N THR A 58 43.08 4.69 -4.35
CA THR A 58 44.43 4.53 -3.77
C THR A 58 44.33 4.21 -2.28
N PHE A 59 45.06 3.19 -1.86
CA PHE A 59 45.02 2.68 -0.51
C PHE A 59 45.71 3.66 0.46
N ARG A 60 44.91 4.36 1.27
CA ARG A 60 45.39 5.31 2.29
C ARG A 60 45.43 4.71 3.71
N GLY A 61 45.65 3.41 3.82
CA GLY A 61 45.70 2.71 5.12
C GLY A 61 44.34 2.37 5.75
N ARG A 62 43.24 2.46 4.99
CA ARG A 62 41.90 2.05 5.41
C ARG A 62 41.23 1.19 4.34
N GLY A 63 40.49 0.16 4.75
CA GLY A 63 39.80 -0.78 3.85
C GLY A 63 40.62 -2.03 3.52
N THR A 64 40.21 -2.78 2.49
CA THR A 64 40.89 -4.02 2.07
C THR A 64 41.66 -3.76 0.78
N ILE A 65 42.84 -4.32 0.59
CA ILE A 65 43.57 -4.18 -0.67
C ILE A 65 42.91 -5.02 -1.78
N ALA A 66 42.80 -4.46 -2.98
CA ALA A 66 42.35 -5.13 -4.18
C ALA A 66 43.55 -5.72 -4.94
N PHE A 67 43.93 -6.95 -4.58
CA PHE A 67 45.15 -7.59 -5.10
C PHE A 67 45.24 -7.59 -6.63
N ASN A 68 44.22 -8.07 -7.34
CA ASN A 68 44.27 -8.17 -8.80
C ASN A 68 44.46 -6.80 -9.49
N ARG A 69 43.80 -5.75 -8.97
CA ARG A 69 43.96 -4.39 -9.53
C ARG A 69 45.30 -3.76 -9.14
N THR A 70 45.77 -4.03 -7.93
CA THR A 70 47.10 -3.58 -7.48
C THR A 70 48.21 -4.21 -8.31
N ILE A 71 48.09 -5.50 -8.65
CA ILE A 71 49.05 -6.20 -9.52
C ILE A 71 49.07 -5.55 -10.91
N VAL A 72 47.90 -5.25 -11.47
CA VAL A 72 47.80 -4.55 -12.76
C VAL A 72 48.46 -3.18 -12.66
N GLU A 73 48.20 -2.40 -11.61
CA GLU A 73 48.81 -1.07 -11.48
C GLU A 73 50.32 -1.09 -11.24
N PHE A 74 50.81 -2.11 -10.54
CA PHE A 74 52.25 -2.30 -10.39
C PHE A 74 52.92 -2.72 -11.70
N ALA A 75 52.21 -3.45 -12.56
CA ALA A 75 52.73 -3.85 -13.86
C ALA A 75 52.78 -2.68 -14.85
N THR A 76 51.86 -1.71 -14.75
CA THR A 76 51.78 -0.53 -15.62
C THR A 76 52.62 0.64 -15.15
N HIS A 77 52.64 0.94 -13.85
CA HIS A 77 53.25 2.17 -13.29
C HIS A 77 54.42 1.90 -12.32
N GLY A 78 54.77 0.62 -12.11
CA GLY A 78 55.82 0.24 -11.16
C GLY A 78 55.33 0.15 -9.72
N ARG A 79 56.15 -0.50 -8.87
CA ARG A 79 55.81 -0.79 -7.47
C ARG A 79 55.99 0.45 -6.61
N SER A 80 54.88 1.09 -6.25
CA SER A 80 54.82 2.21 -5.30
C SER A 80 53.59 2.07 -4.40
N MET A 81 53.68 2.58 -3.16
CA MET A 81 52.52 2.64 -2.25
C MET A 81 51.36 3.45 -2.82
N GLU A 82 51.65 4.43 -3.69
CA GLU A 82 50.65 5.26 -4.36
C GLU A 82 49.81 4.48 -5.40
N HIS A 83 50.31 3.33 -5.85
CA HIS A 83 49.65 2.46 -6.82
C HIS A 83 48.96 1.25 -6.16
N VAL A 84 49.00 1.15 -4.83
CA VAL A 84 48.21 0.15 -4.12
C VAL A 84 46.75 0.55 -4.20
N ILE A 85 45.91 -0.31 -4.77
CA ILE A 85 44.47 -0.05 -4.92
C ILE A 85 43.73 -0.69 -3.75
N GLY A 86 43.10 0.13 -2.93
CA GLY A 86 42.12 -0.29 -1.94
C GLY A 86 40.77 -0.58 -2.59
N ARG A 87 40.01 -1.48 -1.98
CA ARG A 87 38.59 -1.69 -2.24
C ARG A 87 37.79 -1.41 -0.98
N SER A 88 36.70 -0.68 -1.15
CA SER A 88 35.72 -0.45 -0.10
C SER A 88 34.31 -0.71 -0.64
N ARG A 89 33.43 -1.16 0.25
CA ARG A 89 31.99 -1.27 -0.06
C ARG A 89 31.36 0.07 0.27
N VAL A 90 30.87 0.78 -0.74
CA VAL A 90 30.05 1.98 -0.54
C VAL A 90 28.59 1.58 -0.71
N THR A 91 27.78 1.94 0.28
CA THR A 91 26.33 1.73 0.23
C THR A 91 25.69 2.99 -0.34
N ILE A 92 25.08 2.89 -1.52
CA ILE A 92 24.29 3.93 -2.14
C ILE A 92 22.84 3.70 -1.71
N THR A 93 22.31 4.59 -0.87
CA THR A 93 20.88 4.65 -0.56
C THR A 93 20.15 5.28 -1.73
N LYS A 94 19.41 4.48 -2.49
CA LYS A 94 18.46 5.00 -3.48
C LYS A 94 17.33 5.73 -2.76
N SER A 95 16.81 6.81 -3.38
CA SER A 95 15.55 7.41 -2.94
C SER A 95 14.45 6.34 -2.99
N PHE A 96 13.61 6.32 -1.96
CA PHE A 96 12.50 5.39 -1.85
C PHE A 96 11.26 6.20 -1.48
N CYS A 97 10.22 6.10 -2.31
CA CYS A 97 8.92 6.64 -2.01
C CYS A 97 7.85 5.55 -2.06
N ALA A 98 6.93 5.59 -1.10
CA ALA A 98 5.78 4.70 -1.03
C ALA A 98 4.48 5.50 -1.05
N MET A 99 3.50 4.99 -1.78
CA MET A 99 2.13 5.49 -1.77
C MET A 99 1.22 4.36 -1.33
N VAL A 100 0.38 4.61 -0.34
CA VAL A 100 -0.76 3.74 -0.02
C VAL A 100 -2.03 4.40 -0.56
N ILE A 101 -2.70 3.74 -1.49
CA ILE A 101 -4.06 4.07 -1.89
C ILE A 101 -5.01 3.20 -1.08
N LEU A 102 -5.81 3.83 -0.21
CA LEU A 102 -6.77 3.17 0.68
C LEU A 102 -8.20 3.45 0.23
N ASP A 103 -8.95 2.38 -0.03
CA ASP A 103 -10.38 2.44 -0.34
C ASP A 103 -11.19 2.78 0.92
N VAL A 104 -11.98 3.84 0.82
CA VAL A 104 -12.90 4.32 1.85
C VAL A 104 -14.31 4.50 1.28
N SER A 105 -14.63 3.76 0.21
CA SER A 105 -15.96 3.71 -0.40
C SER A 105 -16.95 2.90 0.44
N ASN A 106 -18.23 2.96 0.09
CA ASN A 106 -19.27 2.27 0.85
C ASN A 106 -19.07 0.75 0.89
N SER A 107 -18.54 0.12 -0.16
CA SER A 107 -18.38 -1.34 -0.23
C SER A 107 -17.45 -1.90 0.86
N MET A 108 -16.58 -1.04 1.40
CA MET A 108 -15.68 -1.37 2.51
C MET A 108 -16.37 -1.46 3.86
N THR A 109 -17.56 -0.87 4.03
CA THR A 109 -18.31 -0.86 5.31
C THR A 109 -19.08 -2.15 5.57
N GLY A 110 -19.31 -2.47 6.84
CA GLY A 110 -20.22 -3.53 7.25
C GLY A 110 -21.66 -3.21 6.87
N TRP A 111 -22.08 -1.97 7.08
CA TRP A 111 -23.42 -1.48 6.74
C TRP A 111 -23.81 -1.75 5.28
N TRP A 112 -22.97 -1.36 4.31
CA TRP A 112 -23.30 -1.53 2.89
C TRP A 112 -23.44 -3.01 2.54
N ARG A 113 -22.56 -3.85 3.08
CA ARG A 113 -22.57 -5.31 2.87
C ARG A 113 -23.83 -5.93 3.46
N ASN A 114 -24.24 -5.50 4.64
CA ASN A 114 -25.47 -5.96 5.29
C ASN A 114 -26.69 -5.63 4.44
N LYS A 115 -26.79 -4.38 3.96
CA LYS A 115 -27.91 -3.92 3.14
C LYS A 115 -27.92 -4.54 1.73
N ARG A 116 -26.75 -4.80 1.14
CA ARG A 116 -26.62 -5.34 -0.22
C ARG A 116 -26.76 -6.86 -0.29
N PHE A 117 -26.22 -7.58 0.70
CA PHE A 117 -26.15 -9.04 0.71
C PHE A 117 -26.97 -9.71 1.82
N GLY A 118 -27.72 -8.93 2.63
CA GLY A 118 -28.56 -9.46 3.71
C GLY A 118 -27.76 -10.11 4.83
N ARG A 119 -26.56 -9.59 5.12
CA ARG A 119 -25.66 -10.11 6.16
C ARG A 119 -25.79 -9.32 7.47
N ASP A 120 -25.26 -9.91 8.55
CA ASP A 120 -25.07 -9.25 9.84
C ASP A 120 -23.57 -9.16 10.15
N LEU A 121 -22.90 -8.25 9.43
CA LEU A 121 -21.48 -7.93 9.61
C LEU A 121 -21.36 -6.67 10.47
N ARG A 122 -20.73 -6.81 11.62
CA ARG A 122 -20.40 -5.68 12.50
C ARG A 122 -19.25 -4.86 11.92
N GLU A 123 -19.18 -3.57 12.22
CA GLU A 123 -18.16 -2.68 11.66
C GLU A 123 -16.74 -3.01 12.14
N GLU A 124 -16.58 -3.60 13.32
CA GLU A 124 -15.28 -4.09 13.80
C GLU A 124 -14.71 -5.18 12.88
N LEU A 125 -15.58 -5.94 12.21
CA LEU A 125 -15.23 -7.01 11.29
C LEU A 125 -15.31 -6.57 9.82
N SER A 126 -15.52 -5.26 9.55
CA SER A 126 -15.61 -4.76 8.19
C SER A 126 -14.24 -4.65 7.52
N PRO A 127 -14.17 -4.82 6.19
CA PRO A 127 -12.94 -4.58 5.42
C PRO A 127 -12.32 -3.21 5.70
N GLN A 128 -13.15 -2.18 5.89
CA GLN A 128 -12.70 -0.82 6.17
C GLN A 128 -11.84 -0.76 7.45
N THR A 129 -12.31 -1.38 8.53
CA THR A 129 -11.62 -1.39 9.82
C THR A 129 -10.26 -2.09 9.71
N ALA A 130 -10.22 -3.27 9.10
CA ALA A 130 -8.98 -4.01 8.87
C ALA A 130 -7.99 -3.24 7.96
N ALA A 131 -8.51 -2.61 6.90
CA ALA A 131 -7.71 -1.82 5.97
C ALA A 131 -7.09 -0.58 6.64
N LYS A 132 -7.84 0.11 7.51
CA LYS A 132 -7.32 1.21 8.33
C LYS A 132 -6.20 0.74 9.25
N ILE A 133 -6.43 -0.32 10.02
CA ILE A 133 -5.42 -0.89 10.94
C ILE A 133 -4.15 -1.26 10.17
N ALA A 134 -4.27 -1.94 9.03
CA ALA A 134 -3.13 -2.34 8.22
C ALA A 134 -2.38 -1.14 7.62
N THR A 135 -3.10 -0.11 7.16
CA THR A 135 -2.51 1.13 6.67
C THR A 135 -1.76 1.86 7.80
N LEU A 136 -2.36 1.97 8.98
CA LEU A 136 -1.73 2.59 10.14
C LEU A 136 -0.50 1.82 10.61
N ALA A 137 -0.57 0.48 10.63
CA ALA A 137 0.56 -0.38 10.98
C ALA A 137 1.69 -0.27 9.95
N PHE A 138 1.37 -0.19 8.66
CA PHE A 138 2.32 0.07 7.58
C PHE A 138 3.02 1.42 7.80
N LEU A 139 2.26 2.50 7.98
CA LEU A 139 2.80 3.84 8.21
C LEU A 139 3.68 3.88 9.45
N GLN A 140 3.21 3.37 10.58
CA GLN A 140 3.93 3.46 11.85
C GLN A 140 5.15 2.53 11.89
N GLY A 141 5.13 1.41 11.16
CA GLY A 141 6.23 0.47 11.10
C GLY A 141 7.49 1.08 10.46
N PHE A 142 7.34 1.81 9.35
CA PHE A 142 8.48 2.33 8.60
C PHE A 142 9.29 3.38 9.36
N ASP A 143 10.59 3.44 9.08
CA ASP A 143 11.47 4.51 9.57
C ASP A 143 10.90 5.88 9.13
N ARG A 144 10.99 6.89 10.01
CA ARG A 144 10.58 8.27 9.73
C ARG A 144 11.33 8.88 8.55
N ARG A 145 12.46 8.30 8.16
CA ARG A 145 13.27 8.75 7.01
C ARG A 145 12.68 8.37 5.65
N LEU A 146 11.61 7.57 5.61
CA LEU A 146 10.98 7.16 4.36
C LEU A 146 9.82 8.07 3.99
N ASP A 147 9.83 8.48 2.72
CA ASP A 147 8.75 9.24 2.11
C ASP A 147 7.56 8.28 1.88
N VAL A 148 6.63 8.29 2.82
CA VAL A 148 5.40 7.49 2.75
C VAL A 148 4.21 8.44 2.72
N GLU A 149 3.48 8.38 1.62
CA GLU A 149 2.28 9.16 1.36
C GLU A 149 1.05 8.24 1.37
N VAL A 150 -0.10 8.79 1.75
CA VAL A 150 -1.39 8.09 1.71
C VAL A 150 -2.39 8.88 0.90
N MET A 151 -3.12 8.20 0.02
CA MET A 151 -4.27 8.73 -0.67
C MET A 151 -5.49 7.90 -0.30
N LEU A 152 -6.55 8.56 0.15
CA LEU A 152 -7.83 7.91 0.37
C LEU A 152 -8.63 8.02 -0.93
N PHE A 153 -9.41 7.02 -1.28
CA PHE A 153 -10.30 7.12 -2.43
C PHE A 153 -11.66 6.49 -2.16
N ALA A 154 -12.66 7.15 -2.72
CA ALA A 154 -14.06 6.79 -2.67
C ALA A 154 -14.66 7.32 -3.98
N HIS A 155 -15.78 8.06 -3.97
CA HIS A 155 -16.27 8.76 -5.16
C HIS A 155 -15.28 9.81 -5.72
N ARG A 156 -14.31 10.25 -4.92
CA ARG A 156 -13.18 11.12 -5.31
C ARG A 156 -11.92 10.77 -4.50
N PRO A 157 -10.72 11.05 -5.03
CA PRO A 157 -9.49 10.91 -4.26
C PRO A 157 -9.30 12.08 -3.29
N LEU A 158 -8.78 11.79 -2.09
CA LEU A 158 -8.37 12.76 -1.07
C LEU A 158 -6.88 12.54 -0.75
N GLY A 159 -6.11 13.63 -0.71
CA GLY A 159 -4.66 13.60 -0.58
C GLY A 159 -3.92 13.82 -1.92
N PRO A 160 -2.69 13.31 -2.08
CA PRO A 160 -1.94 12.50 -1.13
C PRO A 160 -1.53 13.31 0.10
N PHE A 161 -1.51 12.64 1.24
CA PHE A 161 -1.15 13.21 2.51
C PHE A 161 0.18 12.63 2.98
N GLU A 162 1.10 13.48 3.41
CA GLU A 162 2.35 13.05 4.06
C GLU A 162 2.06 12.48 5.45
N ARG A 163 2.86 11.52 5.90
CA ARG A 163 2.76 10.81 7.21
C ARG A 163 2.63 11.69 8.48
N ARG A 164 2.65 13.02 8.40
CA ARG A 164 2.47 13.95 9.54
C ARG A 164 1.14 13.67 10.25
N GLU A 165 1.05 14.03 11.54
CA GLU A 165 -0.02 13.63 12.47
C GLU A 165 -1.46 13.81 11.96
N ARG A 166 -1.72 14.75 11.04
CA ARG A 166 -3.04 14.96 10.42
C ARG A 166 -3.54 13.76 9.62
N VAL A 167 -2.63 13.00 8.97
CA VAL A 167 -2.99 11.79 8.19
C VAL A 167 -3.73 10.75 9.00
N TYR A 168 -3.31 10.54 10.25
CA TYR A 168 -3.88 9.48 11.08
C TYR A 168 -5.35 9.76 11.35
N ARG A 169 -5.67 11.03 11.63
CA ARG A 169 -7.06 11.44 11.82
C ARG A 169 -7.85 11.27 10.54
N ASP A 170 -7.32 11.69 9.39
CA ASP A 170 -8.03 11.58 8.11
C ASP A 170 -8.30 10.12 7.71
N ILE A 171 -7.33 9.21 7.93
CA ILE A 171 -7.50 7.76 7.73
C ILE A 171 -8.59 7.22 8.65
N VAL A 172 -8.55 7.55 9.95
CA VAL A 172 -9.47 7.00 10.94
C VAL A 172 -10.87 7.56 10.79
N ALA A 173 -11.00 8.87 10.53
CA ALA A 173 -12.27 9.57 10.37
C ALA A 173 -13.01 9.19 9.07
N SER A 174 -12.29 8.69 8.06
CA SER A 174 -12.93 8.23 6.82
C SER A 174 -13.93 7.12 7.11
N ASN A 175 -15.16 7.27 6.65
CA ASN A 175 -16.19 6.24 6.74
C ASN A 175 -16.93 6.20 5.41
N GLY A 176 -17.25 4.98 4.94
CA GLY A 176 -17.75 4.69 3.59
C GLY A 176 -18.45 5.86 2.89
N MET A 177 -17.93 6.25 1.71
CA MET A 177 -18.50 7.36 0.95
C MET A 177 -18.55 7.16 -0.56
N GLY A 178 -19.73 6.82 -1.09
CA GLY A 178 -19.95 6.69 -2.53
C GLY A 178 -19.28 5.47 -3.14
N GLY A 179 -19.13 5.48 -4.47
CA GLY A 179 -18.54 4.38 -5.23
C GLY A 179 -17.02 4.32 -5.14
N SER A 180 -16.44 3.17 -5.46
CA SER A 180 -15.00 2.97 -5.44
C SER A 180 -14.35 3.47 -6.74
N ARG A 181 -13.98 4.77 -6.80
CA ARG A 181 -13.36 5.42 -7.98
C ARG A 181 -11.84 5.33 -7.97
N LEU A 182 -11.32 4.10 -8.02
CA LEU A 182 -9.88 3.87 -8.13
C LEU A 182 -9.29 4.52 -9.40
N ASP A 183 -10.06 4.57 -10.49
CA ASP A 183 -9.66 5.24 -11.73
C ASP A 183 -9.21 6.69 -11.49
N LEU A 184 -9.96 7.44 -10.68
CA LEU A 184 -9.65 8.82 -10.35
C LEU A 184 -8.43 8.94 -9.43
N ALA A 185 -8.24 8.02 -8.49
CA ALA A 185 -7.06 8.00 -7.63
C ALA A 185 -5.78 7.73 -8.43
N LEU A 186 -5.81 6.75 -9.34
CA LEU A 186 -4.69 6.43 -10.21
C LEU A 186 -4.42 7.57 -11.21
N GLU A 187 -5.45 8.18 -11.77
CA GLU A 187 -5.32 9.36 -12.64
C GLU A 187 -4.64 10.52 -11.89
N ASN A 188 -5.03 10.75 -10.63
CA ASN A 188 -4.45 11.80 -9.79
C ASN A 188 -2.94 11.57 -9.58
N LEU A 189 -2.52 10.33 -9.27
CA LEU A 189 -1.09 9.98 -9.16
C LEU A 189 -0.31 10.26 -10.44
N ILE A 190 -0.87 9.89 -11.59
CA ILE A 190 -0.26 10.10 -12.90
C ILE A 190 -0.13 11.59 -13.20
N LYS A 191 -1.21 12.36 -13.01
CA LYS A 191 -1.25 13.82 -13.23
C LYS A 191 -0.23 14.55 -12.36
N ARG A 192 -0.05 14.12 -11.11
CA ARG A 192 0.96 14.66 -10.17
C ARG A 192 2.39 14.21 -10.50
N ARG A 193 2.59 13.40 -11.55
CA ARG A 193 3.88 12.78 -11.91
C ARG A 193 4.52 11.98 -10.77
N TRP A 194 3.72 11.47 -9.84
CA TRP A 194 4.22 10.66 -8.72
C TRP A 194 4.90 9.39 -9.26
N THR A 195 4.32 8.79 -10.30
CA THR A 195 4.86 7.60 -10.98
C THR A 195 6.21 7.84 -11.67
N LYS A 196 6.61 9.11 -11.86
CA LYS A 196 7.85 9.53 -12.50
C LYS A 196 8.92 10.03 -11.53
N ARG A 197 8.65 10.02 -10.21
CA ARG A 197 9.66 10.39 -9.18
C ARG A 197 10.91 9.52 -9.28
N GLU A 198 12.06 10.07 -8.90
CA GLU A 198 13.33 9.34 -8.97
C GLU A 198 13.45 8.25 -7.90
N GLY A 199 14.17 7.19 -8.25
CA GLY A 199 14.42 6.06 -7.38
C GLY A 199 13.30 5.04 -7.36
N ILE A 200 13.08 4.45 -6.20
CA ILE A 200 12.24 3.27 -6.02
C ILE A 200 10.86 3.70 -5.58
N ARG A 201 9.86 3.32 -6.37
CA ARG A 201 8.46 3.67 -6.15
C ARG A 201 7.68 2.42 -5.80
N LEU A 202 7.10 2.41 -4.61
CA LEU A 202 6.20 1.38 -4.12
C LEU A 202 4.77 1.92 -4.09
N LEU A 203 3.86 1.29 -4.82
CA LEU A 203 2.43 1.58 -4.73
C LEU A 203 1.73 0.40 -4.05
N VAL A 204 1.01 0.67 -2.97
CA VAL A 204 0.14 -0.30 -2.30
C VAL A 204 -1.30 0.14 -2.52
N ILE A 205 -2.14 -0.74 -3.06
CA ILE A 205 -3.57 -0.49 -3.28
C ILE A 205 -4.34 -1.45 -2.37
N ILE A 206 -5.14 -0.91 -1.45
CA ILE A 206 -5.97 -1.67 -0.52
C ILE A 206 -7.44 -1.37 -0.84
N THR A 207 -8.19 -2.40 -1.21
CA THR A 207 -9.60 -2.32 -1.63
C THR A 207 -10.26 -3.68 -1.46
N ASP A 208 -11.59 -3.76 -1.51
CA ASP A 208 -12.31 -5.03 -1.57
C ASP A 208 -12.49 -5.57 -3.00
N GLY A 209 -11.98 -4.83 -4.01
CA GLY A 209 -12.02 -5.21 -5.42
C GLY A 209 -13.32 -4.79 -6.12
N VAL A 210 -14.26 -4.16 -5.40
CA VAL A 210 -15.38 -3.47 -6.03
C VAL A 210 -14.85 -2.18 -6.63
N ILE A 211 -15.05 -1.99 -7.94
CA ILE A 211 -14.71 -0.75 -8.64
C ILE A 211 -15.95 -0.31 -9.41
N GLU A 212 -16.48 0.86 -9.05
CA GLU A 212 -17.75 1.37 -9.58
C GLU A 212 -17.93 2.88 -9.37
N SER A 213 -18.90 3.43 -10.09
CA SER A 213 -19.31 4.83 -10.05
C SER A 213 -19.96 5.21 -8.73
N GLY A 214 -20.75 4.29 -8.16
CA GLY A 214 -21.54 4.49 -6.97
C GLY A 214 -22.55 5.63 -7.08
N LEU A 215 -23.26 5.69 -8.20
CA LEU A 215 -24.24 6.74 -8.49
C LEU A 215 -25.63 6.38 -8.00
N LYS A 216 -26.32 7.37 -7.43
CA LYS A 216 -27.75 7.34 -7.09
C LYS A 216 -28.63 7.72 -8.30
N ALA A 217 -28.13 8.67 -9.10
CA ALA A 217 -28.68 9.19 -10.35
C ALA A 217 -27.52 9.68 -11.24
N PRO A 218 -27.73 9.95 -12.55
CA PRO A 218 -26.65 10.43 -13.43
C PRO A 218 -25.90 11.63 -12.82
N GLY A 219 -24.59 11.45 -12.56
CA GLY A 219 -23.71 12.48 -12.00
C GLY A 219 -23.81 12.70 -10.48
N LEU A 220 -24.71 12.04 -9.77
CA LEU A 220 -24.91 12.18 -8.31
C LEU A 220 -24.46 10.91 -7.57
N PRO A 221 -23.34 10.92 -6.81
CA PRO A 221 -22.92 9.78 -6.00
C PRO A 221 -23.92 9.53 -4.86
N TYR A 222 -24.11 8.29 -4.43
CA TYR A 222 -24.73 8.04 -3.13
C TYR A 222 -23.75 8.47 -2.04
N LEU A 223 -24.17 9.34 -1.12
CA LEU A 223 -23.27 9.91 -0.11
C LEU A 223 -23.55 9.36 1.29
N SER A 224 -24.66 8.63 1.46
CA SER A 224 -25.11 8.21 2.79
C SER A 224 -25.86 6.88 2.80
N GLU A 225 -26.10 6.38 4.02
CA GLU A 225 -26.71 5.08 4.30
C GLU A 225 -28.16 4.93 3.78
N THR A 226 -28.83 6.04 3.50
CA THR A 226 -30.20 6.06 2.99
C THR A 226 -30.27 5.98 1.47
N GLU A 227 -29.13 6.02 0.77
CA GLU A 227 -29.06 6.33 -0.66
C GLU A 227 -28.58 5.18 -1.57
N ILE A 228 -28.49 3.94 -1.06
CA ILE A 228 -28.17 2.76 -1.88
C ILE A 228 -29.11 2.66 -3.10
N PRO A 229 -28.62 2.24 -4.29
CA PRO A 229 -29.33 2.37 -5.55
C PRO A 229 -30.76 1.80 -5.53
N GLY A 230 -31.70 2.65 -5.93
CA GLY A 230 -33.08 2.31 -6.28
C GLY A 230 -33.69 3.21 -7.35
N GLY A 231 -32.89 4.01 -8.08
CA GLY A 231 -33.42 5.08 -8.94
C GLY A 231 -32.67 5.42 -10.23
N ALA A 232 -31.61 4.69 -10.60
CA ALA A 232 -30.93 4.86 -11.90
C ALA A 232 -31.28 3.70 -12.85
N ASP A 233 -31.28 3.97 -14.16
CA ASP A 233 -31.34 2.92 -15.18
C ASP A 233 -30.13 1.99 -15.01
N ARG A 234 -30.40 0.73 -14.70
CA ARG A 234 -29.39 -0.30 -14.41
C ARG A 234 -28.42 -0.47 -15.58
N ASP A 235 -28.88 -0.26 -16.82
CA ASP A 235 -28.06 -0.42 -18.01
C ASP A 235 -27.07 0.75 -18.18
N GLU A 236 -27.47 1.97 -17.83
CA GLU A 236 -26.57 3.13 -17.82
C GLU A 236 -25.50 2.99 -16.73
N GLN A 237 -25.90 2.56 -15.53
CA GLN A 237 -24.97 2.32 -14.43
C GLN A 237 -23.93 1.26 -14.80
N MET A 238 -24.37 0.13 -15.37
CA MET A 238 -23.47 -0.95 -15.82
C MET A 238 -22.45 -0.46 -16.86
N LYS A 239 -22.86 0.38 -17.82
CA LYS A 239 -21.96 0.97 -18.82
C LYS A 239 -20.92 1.89 -18.19
N LEU A 240 -21.33 2.74 -17.24
CA LEU A 240 -20.42 3.63 -16.52
C LEU A 240 -19.42 2.85 -15.68
N ASP A 241 -19.87 1.85 -14.94
CA ASP A 241 -19.03 1.02 -14.08
C ASP A 241 -18.02 0.21 -14.92
N SER A 242 -18.42 -0.28 -16.09
CA SER A 242 -17.52 -0.92 -17.06
C SER A 242 -16.42 0.03 -17.54
N LEU A 243 -16.77 1.26 -17.92
CA LEU A 243 -15.81 2.28 -18.35
C LEU A 243 -14.82 2.65 -17.24
N ILE A 244 -15.29 2.71 -15.98
CA ILE A 244 -14.42 2.96 -14.81
C ILE A 244 -13.43 1.82 -14.62
N GLN A 245 -13.87 0.57 -14.72
CA GLN A 245 -13.00 -0.61 -14.62
C GLN A 245 -11.94 -0.63 -15.74
N GLU A 246 -12.34 -0.34 -16.98
CA GLU A 246 -11.40 -0.22 -18.11
C GLU A 246 -10.35 0.87 -17.88
N ARG A 247 -10.77 2.05 -17.38
CA ARG A 247 -9.85 3.15 -17.05
C ARG A 247 -8.88 2.76 -15.93
N THR A 248 -9.37 2.10 -14.88
CA THR A 248 -8.53 1.55 -13.80
C THR A 248 -7.42 0.66 -14.37
N LEU A 249 -7.78 -0.34 -15.20
CA LEU A 249 -6.80 -1.24 -15.81
C LEU A 249 -5.83 -0.50 -16.75
N LYS A 250 -6.31 0.49 -17.51
CA LYS A 250 -5.46 1.35 -18.34
C LYS A 250 -4.42 2.11 -17.52
N TYR A 251 -4.82 2.72 -16.40
CA TYR A 251 -3.90 3.46 -15.54
C TYR A 251 -2.94 2.55 -14.79
N LEU A 252 -3.37 1.38 -14.32
CA LEU A 252 -2.49 0.37 -13.73
C LEU A 252 -1.43 -0.08 -14.73
N ARG A 253 -1.80 -0.33 -16.00
CA ARG A 253 -0.86 -0.67 -17.05
C ARG A 253 0.17 0.44 -17.30
N GLN A 254 -0.24 1.70 -17.23
CA GLN A 254 0.67 2.84 -17.33
C GLN A 254 1.63 2.90 -16.13
N ILE A 255 1.14 2.70 -14.91
CA ILE A 255 1.94 2.68 -13.68
C ILE A 255 3.01 1.57 -13.72
N VAL A 256 2.64 0.38 -14.22
CA VAL A 256 3.59 -0.73 -14.42
C VAL A 256 4.65 -0.35 -15.47
N ARG A 257 4.25 0.26 -16.60
CA ARG A 257 5.20 0.75 -17.61
C ARG A 257 6.14 1.83 -17.09
N ASP A 258 5.69 2.62 -16.12
CA ASP A 258 6.51 3.62 -15.44
C ASP A 258 7.54 3.00 -14.48
N GLY A 259 7.50 1.67 -14.27
CA GLY A 259 8.44 0.94 -13.42
C GLY A 259 8.14 1.10 -11.94
N VAL A 260 6.87 1.28 -11.58
CA VAL A 260 6.41 1.31 -10.18
C VAL A 260 6.20 -0.14 -9.71
N SER A 261 6.78 -0.48 -8.55
CA SER A 261 6.49 -1.76 -7.90
C SER A 261 5.12 -1.66 -7.23
N THR A 262 4.13 -2.40 -7.73
CA THR A 262 2.75 -2.31 -7.24
C THR A 262 2.36 -3.58 -6.50
N LEU A 263 1.78 -3.42 -5.30
CA LEU A 263 1.08 -4.45 -4.54
C LEU A 263 -0.40 -4.12 -4.51
N TYR A 264 -1.24 -5.05 -4.97
CA TYR A 264 -2.69 -4.95 -4.90
C TYR A 264 -3.22 -5.92 -3.83
N VAL A 265 -3.98 -5.41 -2.87
CA VAL A 265 -4.43 -6.15 -1.68
C VAL A 265 -5.97 -6.17 -1.67
N PRO A 266 -6.59 -7.16 -2.36
CA PRO A 266 -8.05 -7.30 -2.38
C PRO A 266 -8.57 -7.97 -1.10
N ILE A 267 -9.61 -7.39 -0.50
CA ILE A 267 -10.26 -7.92 0.71
C ILE A 267 -11.53 -8.69 0.36
N PHE A 268 -11.40 -10.02 0.40
CA PHE A 268 -12.36 -11.02 -0.04
C PHE A 268 -12.99 -11.78 1.14
N VAL A 269 -13.56 -11.03 2.07
CA VAL A 269 -14.20 -11.58 3.28
C VAL A 269 -15.63 -12.05 3.05
N ASP A 270 -16.19 -11.81 1.86
CA ASP A 270 -17.55 -12.18 1.48
C ASP A 270 -17.56 -12.83 0.09
N GLU A 271 -17.87 -14.13 0.01
CA GLU A 271 -17.96 -14.87 -1.25
C GLU A 271 -18.97 -14.27 -2.23
N ASN A 272 -20.07 -13.70 -1.74
CA ASN A 272 -21.09 -13.07 -2.60
C ASN A 272 -20.49 -11.85 -3.30
N LEU A 273 -19.72 -11.02 -2.56
CA LEU A 273 -19.03 -9.86 -3.11
C LEU A 273 -17.95 -10.26 -4.12
N ILE A 274 -17.20 -11.35 -3.87
CA ILE A 274 -16.16 -11.83 -4.79
C ILE A 274 -16.74 -12.13 -6.17
N SER A 275 -17.96 -12.69 -6.21
CA SER A 275 -18.68 -13.00 -7.45
C SER A 275 -19.54 -11.85 -7.98
N TRP A 276 -19.70 -10.79 -7.20
CA TRP A 276 -20.57 -9.68 -7.56
C TRP A 276 -19.95 -8.86 -8.69
N ARG A 277 -20.77 -8.59 -9.71
CA ARG A 277 -20.40 -7.90 -10.93
C ARG A 277 -21.00 -6.50 -10.90
N SER A 278 -20.16 -5.49 -10.65
CA SER A 278 -20.55 -4.07 -10.70
C SER A 278 -20.56 -3.54 -12.13
N GLY A 279 -19.67 -4.04 -12.99
CA GLY A 279 -19.52 -3.61 -14.39
C GLY A 279 -19.13 -4.76 -15.32
N MET A 280 -18.08 -4.56 -16.11
CA MET A 280 -17.59 -5.59 -17.02
C MET A 280 -17.03 -6.80 -16.28
N TYR A 281 -16.44 -6.59 -15.11
CA TYR A 281 -15.81 -7.62 -14.28
C TYR A 281 -16.49 -7.73 -12.91
N SER A 282 -16.51 -8.94 -12.38
CA SER A 282 -16.61 -9.18 -10.95
C SER A 282 -15.31 -8.82 -10.23
N ALA A 283 -15.33 -8.67 -8.90
CA ALA A 283 -14.14 -8.38 -8.11
C ALA A 283 -13.03 -9.43 -8.34
N ARG A 284 -13.40 -10.72 -8.45
CA ARG A 284 -12.46 -11.81 -8.77
C ARG A 284 -11.84 -11.66 -10.16
N GLU A 285 -12.66 -11.36 -11.17
CA GLU A 285 -12.20 -11.24 -12.55
C GLU A 285 -11.29 -10.02 -12.70
N LEU A 286 -11.63 -8.89 -12.06
CA LEU A 286 -10.79 -7.70 -12.06
C LEU A 286 -9.41 -7.99 -11.45
N VAL A 287 -9.36 -8.74 -10.35
CA VAL A 287 -8.09 -9.16 -9.74
C VAL A 287 -7.25 -10.01 -10.70
N ARG A 288 -7.85 -10.92 -11.46
CA ARG A 288 -7.12 -11.70 -12.48
C ARG A 288 -6.54 -10.80 -13.57
N GLU A 289 -7.27 -9.78 -14.00
CA GLU A 289 -6.76 -8.79 -14.95
C GLU A 289 -5.59 -7.98 -14.36
N VAL A 290 -5.66 -7.61 -13.07
CA VAL A 290 -4.56 -6.95 -12.36
C VAL A 290 -3.32 -7.85 -12.29
N GLU A 291 -3.48 -9.14 -11.96
CA GLU A 291 -2.40 -10.13 -11.97
C GLU A 291 -1.78 -10.28 -13.37
N ALA A 292 -2.60 -10.30 -14.41
CA ALA A 292 -2.16 -10.41 -15.81
C ALA A 292 -1.32 -9.20 -16.26
N LEU A 293 -1.46 -8.02 -15.63
CA LEU A 293 -0.57 -6.87 -15.83
C LEU A 293 0.81 -7.05 -15.18
N GLY A 294 1.03 -8.15 -14.45
CA GLY A 294 2.27 -8.44 -13.73
C GLY A 294 2.35 -7.81 -12.34
N ILE A 295 1.26 -7.23 -11.83
CA ILE A 295 1.15 -6.66 -10.48
C ILE A 295 1.11 -7.78 -9.44
N GLU A 296 1.80 -7.59 -8.32
CA GLU A 296 1.74 -8.55 -7.20
C GLU A 296 0.40 -8.43 -6.49
N VAL A 297 -0.29 -9.55 -6.28
CA VAL A 297 -1.57 -9.59 -5.57
C VAL A 297 -1.44 -10.35 -4.25
N ALA A 298 -2.08 -9.83 -3.21
CA ALA A 298 -2.12 -10.42 -1.88
C ALA A 298 -3.56 -10.45 -1.35
N PRO A 299 -4.37 -11.46 -1.71
CA PRO A 299 -5.77 -11.51 -1.33
C PRO A 299 -5.95 -11.82 0.15
N VAL A 300 -6.92 -11.16 0.77
CA VAL A 300 -7.25 -11.26 2.20
C VAL A 300 -8.62 -11.89 2.36
N TYR A 301 -8.67 -13.14 2.82
CA TYR A 301 -9.93 -13.88 3.01
C TYR A 301 -10.49 -13.78 4.42
N ARG A 302 -9.67 -13.31 5.36
CA ARG A 302 -10.00 -13.14 6.79
C ARG A 302 -9.44 -11.81 7.25
N VAL A 303 -10.28 -10.95 7.82
CA VAL A 303 -9.91 -9.56 8.19
C VAL A 303 -8.77 -9.53 9.21
N GLU A 304 -8.73 -10.51 10.11
CA GLU A 304 -7.73 -10.64 11.17
C GLU A 304 -6.31 -10.83 10.59
N ASN A 305 -6.23 -11.44 9.40
CA ASN A 305 -4.97 -11.70 8.72
C ASN A 305 -4.50 -10.53 7.83
N MET A 306 -5.27 -9.43 7.74
CA MET A 306 -5.01 -8.31 6.82
C MET A 306 -3.57 -7.79 6.92
N VAL A 307 -3.09 -7.57 8.14
CA VAL A 307 -1.72 -7.07 8.38
C VAL A 307 -0.68 -8.08 7.89
N GLU A 308 -0.82 -9.35 8.28
CA GLU A 308 0.13 -10.40 7.89
C GLU A 308 0.20 -10.58 6.37
N VAL A 309 -0.96 -10.56 5.71
CA VAL A 309 -1.07 -10.67 4.26
C VAL A 309 -0.43 -9.47 3.56
N LEU A 310 -0.67 -8.24 4.04
CA LEU A 310 -0.04 -7.03 3.52
C LEU A 310 1.50 -7.14 3.58
N PHE A 311 2.06 -7.41 4.75
CA PHE A 311 3.52 -7.51 4.91
C PHE A 311 4.11 -8.75 4.21
N GLY A 312 3.36 -9.85 4.13
CA GLY A 312 3.71 -11.02 3.31
C GLY A 312 3.79 -10.68 1.82
N GLY A 313 2.82 -9.93 1.29
CA GLY A 313 2.79 -9.45 -0.09
C GLY A 313 3.96 -8.50 -0.39
N LEU A 314 4.24 -7.56 0.52
CA LEU A 314 5.40 -6.66 0.41
C LEU A 314 6.72 -7.43 0.34
N ASN A 315 6.87 -8.51 1.13
CA ASN A 315 8.06 -9.36 1.06
C ASN A 315 8.21 -10.08 -0.29
N ARG A 316 7.10 -10.58 -0.86
CA ARG A 316 7.13 -11.23 -2.18
C ARG A 316 7.49 -10.23 -3.27
N LEU A 317 6.84 -9.06 -3.26
CA LEU A 317 7.15 -7.96 -4.18
C LEU A 317 8.62 -7.54 -4.07
N ALA A 318 9.13 -7.39 -2.84
CA ALA A 318 10.52 -7.01 -2.61
C ALA A 318 11.52 -8.01 -3.19
N ARG A 319 11.27 -9.31 -3.03
CA ARG A 319 12.11 -10.37 -3.60
C ARG A 319 12.08 -10.35 -5.13
N ARG A 320 10.91 -10.11 -5.72
CA ARG A 320 10.72 -10.05 -7.17
C ARG A 320 11.41 -8.83 -7.79
N SER A 321 11.35 -7.68 -7.12
CA SER A 321 12.01 -6.44 -7.54
C SER A 321 13.53 -6.41 -7.26
N GLY A 322 14.12 -7.52 -6.78
CA GLY A 322 15.55 -7.63 -6.53
C GLY A 322 16.05 -6.83 -5.32
N TYR A 323 15.16 -6.44 -4.40
CA TYR A 323 15.57 -5.78 -3.16
C TYR A 323 16.39 -6.75 -2.31
N GLN A 324 17.61 -6.35 -1.94
CA GLN A 324 18.44 -7.14 -1.05
C GLN A 324 17.76 -7.23 0.31
N THR A 325 17.66 -8.44 0.86
CA THR A 325 17.05 -8.71 2.16
C THR A 325 18.15 -9.04 3.18
N THR A 326 18.07 -8.49 4.40
CA THR A 326 19.17 -8.49 5.39
C THR A 326 19.62 -9.89 5.75
N ARG A 327 18.72 -10.87 5.66
CA ARG A 327 19.02 -12.28 5.96
C ARG A 327 19.96 -12.96 4.97
N LYS A 328 20.11 -12.45 3.74
CA LYS A 328 21.10 -13.00 2.79
C LYS A 328 22.52 -12.47 2.99
N ALA A 329 22.71 -11.44 3.83
CA ALA A 329 24.04 -10.92 4.16
C ALA A 329 24.74 -11.70 5.31
N ILE A 330 24.01 -12.58 6.02
CA ILE A 330 24.52 -13.32 7.18
C ILE A 330 24.81 -14.81 6.85
N ARG A 331 24.51 -15.27 5.63
CA ARG A 331 24.76 -16.67 5.19
C ARG A 331 25.65 -16.76 3.96
N ARG A 332 26.73 -15.99 3.95
CA ARG A 332 27.88 -16.23 3.08
C ARG A 332 29.14 -15.98 3.89
N ASP A 333 29.41 -16.95 4.75
CA ASP A 333 30.80 -17.31 5.09
C ASP A 333 31.29 -18.29 4.03
#